data_AF-A0A2K4IBV1-F1
#
_entry.id   AF-A0A2K4IBV1-F1
#
_cell.length_a   1.000
_cell.length_b   1.000
_cell.length_c   1.000
_cell.angle_alpha   90.00
_cell.angle_beta   90.00
_cell.angle_gamma   90.00
#
_symmetry.space_group_name_H-M   'P 1'
#
loop_
_entity.id
_entity.type
_entity.pdbx_description
1 polymer ?
#
loop_
_entity_poly.entity_id
_entity_poly.type
_entity_poly.pdbx_seq_one_letter_code
_entity_poly.pdbx_strand_id
1 'polypeptide(L)'
;MPQALPPFIPVTQDELRTLWVKYPNPEVRRLALEVARYRNVLAEIDRLYKITHQAWRDTNGGNLTALHELQALMYAERERLP
;
A
#
# COMPACT_ATOMS: atom_id res chain seq x y z
N MET A 1 27.46 -24.11 12.01
CA MET A 1 26.94 -22.73 12.17
C MET A 1 25.56 -22.68 11.51
N PRO A 2 24.47 -22.31 12.20
CA PRO A 2 23.17 -22.16 11.56
C PRO A 2 23.23 -21.00 10.55
N GLN A 3 22.71 -21.23 9.35
CA GLN A 3 22.70 -20.24 8.27
C GLN A 3 21.70 -19.12 8.62
N ALA A 4 22.16 -17.87 8.61
CA ALA A 4 21.28 -16.72 8.85
C ALA A 4 20.20 -16.65 7.77
N LEU A 5 18.97 -16.29 8.17
CA LEU A 5 17.89 -16.09 7.22
C LEU A 5 18.27 -14.97 6.23
N PRO A 6 18.04 -15.17 4.91
CA PRO A 6 18.30 -14.12 3.94
C PRO A 6 17.43 -12.89 4.27
N PRO A 7 17.94 -11.67 4.01
CA PRO A 7 17.16 -10.46 4.23
C PRO A 7 15.94 -10.46 3.31
N PHE A 8 14.83 -9.91 3.80
CA PHE A 8 13.66 -9.69 2.96
C PHE A 8 13.99 -8.60 1.92
N ILE A 9 13.91 -8.96 0.64
CA ILE A 9 14.10 -8.04 -0.48
C ILE A 9 12.71 -7.73 -1.06
N PRO A 10 12.22 -6.49 -0.95
CA PRO A 10 10.95 -6.10 -1.56
C PRO A 10 11.03 -6.25 -3.08
N VAL A 11 10.03 -6.91 -3.67
CA VAL A 11 9.93 -7.04 -5.14
C VAL A 11 9.86 -5.66 -5.78
N THR A 12 10.53 -5.35 -6.88
CA THR A 12 10.42 -4.04 -7.53
C THR A 12 9.20 -3.98 -8.47
N GLN A 13 8.82 -2.77 -8.93
CA GLN A 13 7.76 -2.63 -9.95
C GLN A 13 8.15 -3.37 -11.25
N ASP A 14 9.42 -3.33 -11.62
CA ASP A 14 9.93 -3.97 -12.84
C ASP A 14 9.97 -5.49 -12.71
N GLU A 15 10.28 -6.01 -11.53
CA GLU A 15 10.16 -7.44 -11.23
C GLU A 15 8.69 -7.89 -11.31
N LEU A 16 7.73 -7.12 -10.79
CA LEU A 16 6.30 -7.43 -10.94
C LEU A 16 5.86 -7.47 -12.41
N ARG A 17 6.32 -6.51 -13.23
CA ARG A 17 6.06 -6.51 -14.69
C ARG A 17 6.68 -7.73 -15.37
N THR A 18 7.90 -8.08 -14.98
CA THR A 18 8.59 -9.26 -15.50
C THR A 18 7.84 -10.53 -15.15
N LEU A 19 7.38 -10.67 -13.90
CA LEU A 19 6.57 -11.82 -13.45
C LEU A 19 5.25 -11.90 -14.21
N TRP A 20 4.58 -10.78 -14.45
CA TRP A 20 3.32 -10.72 -15.20
C TRP A 20 3.44 -11.24 -16.65
N VAL A 21 4.54 -10.88 -17.32
CA VAL A 21 4.84 -11.30 -18.70
C VAL A 21 5.29 -12.75 -18.73
N LYS A 22 6.21 -13.12 -17.84
CA LYS A 22 6.85 -14.44 -17.80
C LYS A 22 5.89 -15.56 -17.40
N TYR A 23 4.92 -15.27 -16.53
CA TYR A 23 3.98 -16.26 -16.01
C TYR A 23 2.54 -15.87 -16.37
N PRO A 24 1.96 -16.43 -17.44
CA PRO A 24 0.57 -16.19 -17.80
C PRO A 24 -0.45 -16.87 -16.86
N ASN A 25 0.00 -17.47 -15.76
CA ASN A 25 -0.86 -18.06 -14.74
C ASN A 25 -1.72 -16.97 -14.06
N PRO A 26 -3.05 -17.10 -14.06
CA PRO A 26 -3.96 -16.14 -13.43
C PRO A 26 -3.67 -15.86 -11.96
N GLU A 27 -3.24 -16.85 -11.17
CA GLU A 27 -2.97 -16.69 -9.74
C GLU A 27 -1.71 -15.84 -9.50
N VAL A 28 -0.65 -16.09 -10.26
CA VAL A 28 0.60 -15.29 -10.19
C VAL A 28 0.32 -13.84 -10.59
N ARG A 29 -0.49 -13.65 -11.63
CA ARG A 29 -0.93 -12.33 -12.08
C ARG A 29 -1.75 -11.61 -11.02
N ARG A 30 -2.71 -12.31 -10.40
CA ARG A 30 -3.52 -11.76 -9.30
C ARG A 30 -2.65 -11.37 -8.11
N LEU A 31 -1.68 -12.19 -7.73
CA LEU A 31 -0.74 -11.88 -6.66
C LEU A 31 0.11 -10.64 -6.98
N ALA A 32 0.64 -10.55 -8.21
CA ALA A 32 1.42 -9.38 -8.63
C ALA A 32 0.59 -8.09 -8.58
N LEU A 33 -0.68 -8.14 -9.01
CA LEU A 33 -1.61 -7.02 -8.89
C LEU A 33 -1.91 -6.68 -7.43
N GLU A 34 -2.08 -7.66 -6.56
CA GLU A 34 -2.32 -7.44 -5.14
C GLU A 34 -1.16 -6.69 -4.49
N VAL A 35 0.09 -7.08 -4.81
CA VAL A 35 1.30 -6.37 -4.34
C VAL A 35 1.33 -4.93 -4.85
N ALA A 36 1.05 -4.71 -6.14
CA ALA A 36 1.02 -3.37 -6.72
C ALA A 36 -0.08 -2.50 -6.09
N ARG A 37 -1.26 -3.08 -5.84
CA ARG A 37 -2.38 -2.40 -5.18
C ARG A 37 -2.02 -1.95 -3.78
N TYR A 38 -1.42 -2.83 -2.96
CA TYR A 38 -1.00 -2.46 -1.60
C TYR A 38 0.03 -1.32 -1.58
N ARG A 39 0.91 -1.23 -2.59
CA ARG A 39 1.83 -0.08 -2.71
C ARG A 39 1.09 1.22 -2.94
N ASN A 40 0.08 1.20 -3.81
CA ASN A 40 -0.73 2.38 -4.07
C ASN A 40 -1.54 2.78 -2.82
N VAL A 41 -2.10 1.80 -2.10
CA VAL A 41 -2.80 2.04 -0.83
C VAL A 41 -1.87 2.68 0.20
N LEU A 42 -0.65 2.17 0.38
CA LEU A 42 0.33 2.75 1.30
C LEU A 42 0.76 4.16 0.89
N ALA A 43 0.97 4.40 -0.40
CA ALA A 43 1.28 5.73 -0.91
C ALA A 43 0.12 6.72 -0.65
N GLU A 44 -1.11 6.25 -0.80
CA GLU A 44 -2.30 7.07 -0.54
C GLU A 44 -2.49 7.36 0.95
N ILE A 45 -2.23 6.39 1.82
CA ILE A 45 -2.19 6.59 3.28
C ILE A 45 -1.16 7.67 3.64
N ASP A 46 0.06 7.60 3.09
CA ASP A 46 1.10 8.60 3.33
C ASP A 46 0.69 10.00 2.84
N ARG A 47 0.06 10.09 1.66
CA ARG A 47 -0.48 11.35 1.13
C ARG A 47 -1.54 11.94 2.06
N LEU A 48 -2.53 11.16 2.46
CA LEU A 48 -3.63 11.57 3.34
C LEU A 48 -3.12 11.95 4.73
N TYR A 49 -2.15 11.20 5.25
CA TYR A 49 -1.49 11.49 6.53
C TYR A 49 -0.80 12.86 6.48
N LYS A 50 0.02 13.14 5.45
CA LYS A 50 0.72 14.42 5.28
C LYS A 50 -0.26 15.59 5.21
N ILE A 51 -1.34 15.45 4.42
CA ILE A 51 -2.37 16.49 4.29
C ILE A 51 -3.06 16.76 5.62
N THR A 52 -3.45 15.71 6.34
CA THR A 52 -4.11 15.83 7.64
C THR A 52 -3.19 16.47 8.67
N HIS A 53 -1.93 16.04 8.71
CA HIS A 53 -0.92 16.55 9.63
C HIS A 53 -0.59 18.03 9.36
N GLN A 54 -0.44 18.41 8.09
CA GLN A 54 -0.21 19.80 7.69
C GLN A 54 -1.40 20.68 8.05
N ALA A 55 -2.62 20.24 7.72
CA ALA A 55 -3.83 20.97 8.05
C ALA A 55 -4.00 21.15 9.56
N TRP A 56 -3.64 20.15 10.38
CA TRP A 56 -3.67 20.27 11.84
C TRP A 56 -2.67 21.29 12.37
N ARG A 57 -1.50 21.45 11.73
CA ARG A 57 -0.54 22.52 12.08
C ARG A 57 -1.01 23.91 11.67
N ASP A 58 -1.61 24.02 10.48
CA ASP A 58 -1.93 25.32 9.88
C ASP A 58 -3.27 25.88 10.35
N THR A 59 -4.22 25.00 10.66
CA THR A 59 -5.58 25.37 11.08
C THR A 59 -5.97 24.43 12.21
N ASN A 60 -6.38 24.93 13.38
CA ASN A 60 -6.84 24.09 14.49
C ASN A 60 -8.06 23.22 14.08
N GLY A 61 -7.83 22.08 13.41
CA GLY A 61 -8.85 21.11 12.95
C GLY A 61 -9.33 21.22 11.50
N GLY A 62 -8.64 21.94 10.60
CA GLY A 62 -9.20 22.38 9.32
C GLY A 62 -9.45 21.32 8.22
N ASN A 63 -8.92 20.09 8.31
CA ASN A 63 -9.08 19.12 7.21
C ASN A 63 -9.64 17.77 7.66
N LEU A 64 -10.90 17.83 8.11
CA LEU A 64 -11.70 16.66 8.45
C LEU A 64 -11.94 15.73 7.24
N THR A 65 -11.90 16.27 6.01
CA THR A 65 -12.09 15.49 4.78
C THR A 65 -10.95 14.52 4.55
N ALA A 66 -9.69 14.95 4.63
CA ALA A 66 -8.53 14.05 4.47
C ALA A 66 -8.49 12.96 5.56
N LEU A 67 -8.88 13.29 6.78
CA LEU A 67 -9.01 12.31 7.87
C LEU A 67 -10.13 11.31 7.59
N HIS A 68 -11.27 11.77 7.07
CA HIS A 68 -12.37 10.90 6.69
C HIS A 68 -12.00 9.95 5.54
N GLU A 69 -11.31 10.45 4.51
CA GLU A 69 -10.78 9.63 3.41
C GLU A 69 -9.81 8.56 3.92
N LEU A 70 -8.94 8.92 4.87
CA LEU A 70 -8.02 7.98 5.50
C LEU A 70 -8.79 6.89 6.28
N GLN A 71 -9.81 7.27 7.05
CA GLN A 71 -10.65 6.31 7.79
C GLN A 71 -11.40 5.37 6.84
N ALA A 72 -11.98 5.89 5.76
CA ALA A 72 -12.69 5.10 4.76
C ALA A 72 -11.76 4.08 4.08
N LEU A 73 -10.56 4.51 3.69
CA LEU A 73 -9.54 3.65 3.11
C LEU A 73 -9.12 2.54 4.11
N MET A 74 -8.83 2.89 5.36
CA MET A 74 -8.46 1.89 6.39
C MET A 74 -9.59 0.91 6.69
N TYR A 75 -10.86 1.37 6.67
CA TYR A 75 -12.02 0.51 6.85
C TYR A 75 -12.17 -0.48 5.69
N ALA A 76 -12.04 0.00 4.44
CA ALA A 76 -12.07 -0.85 3.25
C ALA A 76 -10.95 -1.91 3.27
N GLU A 77 -9.74 -1.55 3.70
CA GLU A 77 -8.66 -2.53 3.86
C GLU A 77 -8.96 -3.57 4.95
N ARG A 78 -9.61 -3.16 6.05
CA ARG A 78 -10.01 -4.07 7.11
C ARG A 78 -11.07 -5.08 6.66
N GLU A 79 -12.05 -4.66 5.85
CA GLU A 79 -13.08 -5.58 5.31
C GLU A 79 -12.51 -6.62 4.34
N ARG A 80 -11.30 -6.41 3.81
CA ARG A 80 -10.61 -7.37 2.95
C ARG A 80 -9.83 -8.43 3.73
N LEU A 81 -9.62 -8.24 5.03
CA LEU A 81 -8.97 -9.23 5.89
C LEU A 81 -10.04 -10.26 6.33
N PRO A 82 -9.78 -11.57 6.16
CA PRO A 82 -10.70 -12.63 6.60
C PRO A 82 -10.82 -12.74 8.12
#